data_AF-A0A0N4W2N4-F1
#
_entry.id   AF-A0A0N4W2N4-F1
#
_cell.length_a   1.000
_cell.length_b   1.000
_cell.length_c   1.000
_cell.angle_alpha   90.00
_cell.angle_beta   90.00
_cell.angle_gamma   90.00
#
_symmetry.space_group_name_H-M   'P 1'
#
loop_
_entity.id
_entity.type
_entity.pdbx_description
1 polymer ?
#
loop_
_entity_poly.entity_id
_entity_poly.type
_entity_poly.pdbx_seq_one_letter_code
_entity_poly.pdbx_strand_id
1 'polypeptide(L)'
;MNWDFIDDTYGFILRVDDLTPNVGLVWYFFTQVFEHFRTFYLMVFQINLLVYVIPLLLGLRKDAHLHFVISLLLVAVFSSYPTLNDASVYMALLPMLEKYRKYPRYTLTVAGTIVTCVILMPVMWHMWIVAGSGNANFYFAVTLIYNVAQVRLRFTSFRLCHSY
;
A
#
# COMPACT_ATOMS: atom_id res chain seq x y z
N MET A 1 24.80 -22.42 13.85
CA MET A 1 23.86 -21.83 12.87
C MET A 1 22.66 -21.41 13.70
N ASN A 2 22.63 -20.14 14.14
CA ASN A 2 21.60 -19.67 15.07
C ASN A 2 20.28 -19.49 14.33
N TRP A 3 19.21 -19.97 14.95
CA TRP A 3 17.84 -19.80 14.48
C TRP A 3 17.29 -18.40 14.76
N ASP A 4 18.02 -17.58 15.52
CA ASP A 4 17.72 -16.17 15.81
C ASP A 4 17.46 -15.37 14.53
N PHE A 5 18.17 -15.67 13.44
CA PHE A 5 17.95 -15.01 12.13
C PHE A 5 16.50 -15.14 11.62
N ILE A 6 15.82 -16.27 11.91
CA ILE A 6 14.44 -16.48 11.47
C ILE A 6 13.48 -15.60 12.29
N ASP A 7 13.68 -15.49 13.60
CA ASP A 7 12.85 -14.64 14.46
C ASP A 7 13.11 -13.15 14.14
N ASP A 8 14.38 -12.78 13.93
CA ASP A 8 14.77 -11.40 13.62
C ASP A 8 14.36 -10.95 12.22
N THR A 9 14.28 -11.85 11.24
CA THR A 9 13.94 -11.48 9.84
C THR A 9 12.45 -11.67 9.56
N TYR A 10 11.90 -12.84 9.85
CA TYR A 10 10.50 -13.16 9.56
C TYR A 10 9.57 -12.88 10.74
N GLY A 11 10.04 -13.12 11.96
CA GLY A 11 9.29 -12.78 13.18
C GLY A 11 9.08 -11.27 13.33
N PHE A 12 10.09 -10.46 12.98
CA PHE A 12 9.99 -9.00 12.99
C PHE A 12 8.92 -8.46 12.03
N ILE A 13 8.84 -8.98 10.80
CA ILE A 13 7.82 -8.58 9.82
C ILE A 13 6.41 -8.94 10.30
N LEU A 14 6.26 -10.08 11.00
CA LEU A 14 4.97 -10.55 11.50
C LEU A 14 4.53 -9.82 12.78
N ARG A 15 5.48 -9.50 13.68
CA ARG A 15 5.20 -8.80 14.94
C ARG A 15 5.02 -7.30 14.78
N VAL A 16 5.63 -6.70 13.74
CA VAL A 16 5.59 -5.25 13.46
C VAL A 16 5.90 -4.44 14.72
N ASP A 17 7.04 -4.77 15.35
CA ASP A 17 7.42 -4.14 16.62
C ASP A 17 7.98 -2.72 16.44
N ASP A 18 8.45 -2.39 15.23
CA ASP A 18 8.88 -1.03 14.89
C ASP A 18 7.74 -0.23 14.27
N LEU A 19 7.36 0.87 14.92
CA LEU A 19 6.33 1.81 14.46
C LEU A 19 6.93 3.13 13.96
N THR A 20 8.19 3.11 13.53
CA THR A 20 8.79 4.25 12.85
C THR A 20 7.92 4.74 11.69
N PRO A 21 7.85 6.08 11.48
CA PRO A 21 6.98 6.64 10.46
C PRO A 21 7.41 6.16 9.08
N ASN A 22 6.48 5.52 8.37
CA ASN A 22 6.70 4.97 7.04
C ASN A 22 5.58 5.40 6.07
N VAL A 23 5.73 5.03 4.79
CA VAL A 23 4.75 5.39 3.73
C VAL A 23 3.47 4.53 3.82
N GLY A 24 3.49 3.51 4.67
CA GLY A 24 2.43 2.54 4.86
C GLY A 24 1.34 2.98 5.82
N LEU A 25 0.29 2.16 5.87
CA LEU A 25 -0.89 2.39 6.71
C LEU A 25 -0.72 1.81 8.12
N VAL A 26 0.17 0.83 8.26
CA VAL A 26 0.26 -0.04 9.43
C VAL A 26 0.80 0.70 10.65
N TRP A 27 1.89 1.48 10.51
CA TRP A 27 2.52 2.17 11.64
C TRP A 27 1.53 3.05 12.40
N TYR A 28 0.82 3.96 11.71
CA TYR A 28 -0.06 4.93 12.34
C TYR A 28 -1.35 4.31 12.89
N PHE A 29 -1.80 3.19 12.32
CA PHE A 29 -2.91 2.45 12.90
C PHE A 29 -2.49 1.86 14.26
N PHE A 30 -1.34 1.18 14.31
CA PHE A 30 -0.86 0.55 15.53
C PHE A 30 -0.37 1.53 16.60
N THR A 31 0.03 2.76 16.26
CA THR A 31 0.31 3.80 17.26
C THR A 31 -0.94 4.28 17.99
N GLN A 32 -2.13 4.17 17.37
CA GLN A 32 -3.41 4.57 17.99
C GLN A 32 -4.07 3.44 18.78
N VAL A 33 -3.70 2.19 18.53
CA VAL A 33 -4.29 1.02 19.17
C VAL A 33 -3.64 0.80 20.54
N PHE A 34 -4.48 0.51 21.54
CA PHE A 34 -3.99 0.14 22.86
C PHE A 34 -3.16 -1.14 22.81
N GLU A 35 -2.05 -1.17 23.54
CA GLU A 35 -1.11 -2.30 23.57
C GLU A 35 -1.79 -3.64 23.90
N HIS A 36 -2.76 -3.62 24.81
CA HIS A 36 -3.53 -4.81 25.19
C HIS A 36 -4.22 -5.50 24.00
N PHE A 37 -4.69 -4.74 23.01
CA PHE A 37 -5.38 -5.27 21.83
C PHE A 37 -4.46 -5.44 20.62
N ARG A 38 -3.17 -5.09 20.72
CA ARG A 38 -2.22 -5.09 19.60
C ARG A 38 -2.16 -6.46 18.92
N THR A 39 -2.04 -7.53 19.70
CA THR A 39 -1.95 -8.90 19.17
C THR A 39 -3.19 -9.32 18.39
N PHE A 40 -4.39 -8.91 18.84
CA PHE A 40 -5.63 -9.19 18.12
C PHE A 40 -5.65 -8.51 16.75
N TYR A 41 -5.34 -7.21 16.71
CA TYR A 41 -5.31 -6.47 15.45
C TYR A 41 -4.21 -6.95 14.50
N LEU A 42 -3.05 -7.37 15.02
CA LEU A 42 -2.01 -8.00 14.20
C LEU A 42 -2.53 -9.25 13.49
N MET A 43 -3.21 -10.16 14.21
CA MET A 43 -3.81 -11.34 13.58
C MET A 43 -4.84 -10.97 12.50
N VAL A 44 -5.68 -9.96 12.76
CA VAL A 44 -6.68 -9.49 11.78
C VAL A 44 -6.01 -8.94 10.52
N PHE A 45 -4.96 -8.13 10.64
CA PHE A 45 -4.23 -7.59 9.49
C PHE A 45 -3.57 -8.69 8.65
N GLN A 46 -2.98 -9.71 9.29
CA GLN A 46 -2.36 -10.84 8.59
C GLN A 46 -3.42 -11.69 7.85
N ILE A 47 -4.55 -11.97 8.50
CA ILE A 47 -5.66 -12.72 7.88
C ILE A 47 -6.29 -11.91 6.73
N ASN A 48 -6.43 -10.60 6.88
CA ASN A 48 -7.01 -9.73 5.85
C ASN A 48 -6.26 -9.85 4.51
N LEU A 49 -4.93 -9.94 4.54
CA LEU A 49 -4.12 -10.15 3.34
C LEU A 49 -4.46 -11.48 2.64
N LEU A 50 -4.63 -12.56 3.41
CA LEU A 50 -5.01 -13.88 2.89
C LEU A 50 -6.44 -13.89 2.32
N VAL A 51 -7.37 -13.18 2.95
CA VAL A 51 -8.75 -13.08 2.48
C VAL A 51 -8.82 -12.42 1.11
N TYR A 52 -7.95 -11.45 0.80
CA TYR A 52 -7.91 -10.84 -0.54
C TYR A 52 -7.33 -11.74 -1.64
N VAL A 53 -6.51 -12.73 -1.28
CA VAL A 53 -5.93 -13.68 -2.25
C VAL A 53 -6.99 -14.61 -2.83
N ILE A 54 -7.97 -15.05 -2.02
CA ILE A 54 -9.03 -15.98 -2.44
C ILE A 54 -9.88 -15.45 -3.62
N PRO A 55 -10.51 -14.26 -3.55
CA PRO A 55 -11.30 -13.74 -4.66
C PRO A 55 -10.43 -13.39 -5.86
N LEU A 56 -9.17 -13.01 -5.66
CA LEU A 56 -8.22 -12.74 -6.75
C LEU A 56 -7.93 -14.02 -7.55
N LEU A 57 -7.67 -15.12 -6.84
CA LEU A 57 -7.43 -16.45 -7.41
C LEU A 57 -8.66 -17.05 -8.08
N LEU A 58 -9.88 -16.69 -7.68
CA LEU A 58 -11.10 -17.22 -8.29
C LEU A 58 -11.57 -16.35 -9.47
N GLY A 59 -11.52 -15.03 -9.34
CA GLY A 59 -12.03 -14.09 -10.32
C GLY A 59 -11.12 -13.87 -11.52
N LEU A 60 -9.80 -13.87 -11.34
CA LEU A 60 -8.83 -13.45 -12.36
C LEU A 60 -8.00 -14.60 -12.97
N ARG A 61 -8.47 -15.85 -12.86
CA ARG A 61 -7.74 -17.04 -13.36
C ARG A 61 -7.33 -16.98 -14.82
N LYS A 62 -8.12 -16.29 -15.66
CA LYS A 62 -7.93 -16.28 -17.11
C LYS A 62 -6.82 -15.31 -17.56
N ASP A 63 -6.53 -14.27 -16.77
CA ASP A 63 -5.58 -13.21 -17.14
C ASP A 63 -4.42 -13.13 -16.12
N ALA A 64 -3.39 -13.96 -16.34
CA ALA A 64 -2.23 -14.05 -15.44
C ALA A 64 -1.49 -12.71 -15.24
N HIS A 65 -1.39 -11.88 -16.29
CA HIS A 65 -0.75 -10.56 -16.21
C HIS A 65 -1.52 -9.60 -15.30
N LEU A 66 -2.86 -9.64 -15.36
CA LEU A 66 -3.72 -8.77 -14.55
C LEU A 66 -3.65 -9.18 -13.08
N HIS A 67 -3.66 -10.49 -12.82
CA HIS A 67 -3.51 -11.07 -11.49
C HIS A 67 -2.18 -10.66 -10.85
N PHE A 68 -1.07 -10.81 -11.57
CA PHE A 68 0.28 -10.47 -11.07
C PHE A 68 0.40 -9.00 -10.65
N VAL A 69 -0.07 -8.07 -11.47
CA VAL A 69 0.00 -6.63 -11.14
C VAL A 69 -0.89 -6.26 -9.96
N ILE A 70 -2.06 -6.89 -9.83
CA ILE A 70 -2.95 -6.64 -8.68
C ILE A 70 -2.37 -7.24 -7.40
N SER A 71 -1.76 -8.43 -7.44
CA SER A 71 -1.07 -8.97 -6.26
C SER A 71 0.10 -8.09 -5.83
N LEU A 72 0.89 -7.55 -6.76
CA LEU A 72 1.97 -6.61 -6.44
C LEU A 72 1.44 -5.31 -5.81
N LEU A 73 0.32 -4.78 -6.32
CA LEU A 73 -0.32 -3.61 -5.73
C LEU A 73 -0.84 -3.89 -4.31
N LEU A 74 -1.45 -5.05 -4.08
CA LEU A 74 -1.93 -5.45 -2.75
C LEU A 74 -0.77 -5.58 -1.76
N VAL A 75 0.33 -6.21 -2.18
CA VAL A 75 1.55 -6.29 -1.35
C VAL A 75 2.12 -4.89 -1.08
N ALA A 76 2.20 -4.01 -2.08
CA ALA A 76 2.73 -2.65 -1.88
C ALA A 76 1.90 -1.80 -0.92
N VAL A 77 0.57 -1.96 -0.89
CA VAL A 77 -0.33 -1.17 -0.03
C VAL A 77 -0.47 -1.76 1.37
N PHE A 78 -0.53 -3.08 1.48
CA PHE A 78 -0.80 -3.78 2.75
C PHE A 78 0.46 -4.37 3.42
N SER A 79 1.64 -4.24 2.82
CA SER A 79 2.89 -4.58 3.50
C SER A 79 3.06 -3.74 4.76
N SER A 80 3.70 -4.31 5.78
CA SER A 80 3.90 -3.66 7.09
C SER A 80 4.90 -2.51 7.01
N TYR A 81 5.87 -2.59 6.10
CA TYR A 81 6.92 -1.58 5.89
C TYR A 81 7.07 -1.26 4.40
N PRO A 82 6.05 -0.65 3.76
CA PRO A 82 6.14 -0.36 2.34
C PRO A 82 7.04 0.85 2.11
N THR A 83 7.85 0.74 1.07
CA THR A 83 8.74 1.80 0.61
C THR A 83 8.16 2.47 -0.64
N LEU A 84 8.60 3.71 -0.92
CA LEU A 84 8.23 4.39 -2.17
C LEU A 84 8.69 3.60 -3.41
N ASN A 85 9.76 2.80 -3.26
CA ASN A 85 10.30 1.97 -4.33
C ASN A 85 9.37 0.80 -4.70
N ASP A 86 8.66 0.22 -3.73
CA ASP A 86 7.71 -0.88 -4.00
C ASP A 86 6.61 -0.44 -4.96
N ALA A 87 6.27 0.86 -4.93
CA ALA A 87 5.33 1.43 -5.87
C ALA A 87 5.87 1.51 -7.30
N SER A 88 7.18 1.71 -7.47
CA SER A 88 7.79 1.82 -8.81
C SER A 88 7.69 0.51 -9.60
N VAL A 89 7.77 -0.64 -8.91
CA VAL A 89 7.76 -1.97 -9.53
C VAL A 89 6.42 -2.23 -10.24
N TYR A 90 5.30 -2.01 -9.56
CA TYR A 90 3.99 -2.20 -10.20
C TYR A 90 3.71 -1.10 -11.24
N MET A 91 4.21 0.13 -11.03
CA MET A 91 4.05 1.24 -11.99
C MET A 91 4.79 0.96 -13.30
N ALA A 92 5.97 0.34 -13.25
CA ALA A 92 6.73 -0.07 -14.43
C ALA A 92 6.01 -1.13 -15.28
N LEU A 93 5.14 -1.94 -14.66
CA LEU A 93 4.35 -2.97 -15.33
C LEU A 93 3.01 -2.44 -15.89
N LEU A 94 2.64 -1.18 -15.63
CA LEU A 94 1.41 -0.58 -16.16
C LEU A 94 1.31 -0.58 -17.70
N PRO A 95 2.37 -0.36 -18.48
CA PRO A 95 2.29 -0.41 -19.94
C PRO A 95 1.92 -1.80 -20.48
N MET A 96 2.20 -2.89 -19.75
CA MET A 96 1.79 -4.23 -20.17
C MET A 96 0.27 -4.43 -20.16
N LEU A 97 -0.48 -3.49 -19.58
CA LEU A 97 -1.91 -3.56 -19.35
C LEU A 97 -2.70 -2.64 -20.28
N GLU A 98 -2.08 -2.15 -21.36
CA GLU A 98 -2.72 -1.28 -22.34
C GLU A 98 -3.97 -1.90 -22.97
N LYS A 99 -4.02 -3.23 -23.08
CA LYS A 99 -5.23 -3.97 -23.52
C LYS A 99 -6.48 -3.61 -22.70
N TYR A 100 -6.33 -3.25 -21.44
CA TYR A 100 -7.43 -2.91 -20.52
C TYR A 100 -7.72 -1.41 -20.47
N ARG A 101 -6.92 -0.57 -21.15
CA ARG A 101 -7.01 0.89 -21.12
C ARG A 101 -7.96 1.38 -22.23
N LYS A 102 -9.27 1.38 -21.95
CA LYS A 102 -10.28 1.82 -22.93
C LYS A 102 -10.53 3.33 -22.95
N TYR A 103 -10.58 4.01 -21.79
CA TYR A 103 -10.74 5.47 -21.69
C TYR A 103 -10.11 6.05 -20.40
N PRO A 104 -9.11 6.98 -20.47
CA PRO A 104 -8.46 7.54 -19.30
C PRO A 104 -9.21 8.76 -18.72
N ARG A 105 -10.47 8.60 -18.28
CA ARG A 105 -11.28 9.76 -17.82
C ARG A 105 -10.80 10.37 -16.50
N TYR A 106 -10.24 9.57 -15.60
CA TYR A 106 -9.78 10.01 -14.27
C TYR A 106 -8.25 9.89 -14.09
N THR A 107 -7.53 9.45 -15.12
CA THR A 107 -6.09 9.16 -15.03
C THR A 107 -5.28 10.42 -14.71
N LEU A 108 -5.62 11.55 -15.32
CA LEU A 108 -4.90 12.82 -15.09
C LEU A 108 -5.10 13.32 -13.66
N THR A 109 -6.33 13.26 -13.14
CA THR A 109 -6.63 13.63 -11.76
C THR A 109 -5.87 12.74 -10.78
N VAL A 110 -5.87 11.42 -11.00
CA VAL A 110 -5.19 10.47 -10.11
C VAL A 110 -3.67 10.63 -10.18
N ALA A 111 -3.10 10.80 -11.38
CA ALA A 111 -1.67 11.05 -11.55
C ALA A 111 -1.25 12.36 -10.86
N GLY A 112 -2.04 13.43 -11.03
CA GLY A 112 -1.83 14.70 -10.34
C GLY A 112 -1.84 14.53 -8.82
N THR A 113 -2.79 13.77 -8.26
CA THR A 113 -2.83 13.50 -6.82
C THR A 113 -1.63 12.71 -6.31
N ILE A 114 -1.11 11.77 -7.11
CA ILE A 114 0.10 11.01 -6.72
C ILE A 114 1.31 11.94 -6.68
N VAL A 115 1.49 12.78 -7.70
CA VAL A 115 2.60 13.74 -7.76
C VAL A 115 2.54 14.73 -6.60
N THR A 116 1.36 15.28 -6.30
CA THR A 116 1.21 16.20 -5.17
C THR A 116 1.50 15.52 -3.84
N CYS A 117 1.07 14.26 -3.64
CA CYS A 117 1.38 13.51 -2.42
C CYS A 117 2.88 13.26 -2.26
N VAL A 118 3.59 12.86 -3.32
CA VAL A 118 5.04 12.59 -3.27
C VAL A 118 5.83 13.85 -2.88
N ILE A 119 5.41 15.02 -3.37
CA ILE A 119 6.04 16.30 -3.00
C ILE A 119 5.68 16.70 -1.56
N LEU A 120 4.44 16.46 -1.14
CA LEU A 120 3.94 16.89 0.16
C LEU A 120 4.44 16.00 1.31
N MET A 121 4.72 14.72 1.06
CA MET A 121 5.26 13.78 2.05
C MET A 121 6.54 14.29 2.76
N PRO A 122 7.64 14.65 2.07
CA PRO A 122 8.86 15.13 2.71
C PRO A 122 8.63 16.48 3.41
N VAL A 123 7.76 17.34 2.88
CA VAL A 123 7.41 18.62 3.51
C VAL A 123 6.72 18.40 4.85
N MET A 124 5.71 17.52 4.89
CA MET A 124 4.98 17.21 6.11
C MET A 124 5.86 16.49 7.13
N TRP A 125 6.73 15.60 6.66
CA TRP A 125 7.71 14.94 7.52
C TRP A 125 8.68 15.94 8.16
N HIS A 126 9.23 16.87 7.37
CA HIS A 126 10.13 17.91 7.87
C HIS A 126 9.42 18.86 8.86
N MET A 127 8.18 19.26 8.56
CA MET A 127 7.39 20.10 9.48
C MET A 127 7.11 19.42 10.82
N TRP A 128 6.88 18.10 10.80
CA TRP A 128 6.62 17.33 12.00
C TRP A 128 7.89 17.06 12.81
N ILE A 129 8.94 16.50 12.19
CA ILE A 129 10.15 16.04 12.91
C ILE A 129 11.12 17.20 13.19
N VAL A 130 11.37 18.07 12.20
CA VAL A 130 12.43 19.08 12.30
C VAL A 130 11.89 20.40 12.81
N ALA A 131 10.79 20.90 12.24
CA ALA A 131 10.25 22.21 12.60
C ALA A 131 9.37 22.19 13.86
N GLY A 132 8.86 21.02 14.27
CA GLY A 132 7.98 20.86 15.43
C GLY A 132 6.63 21.60 15.33
N SER A 133 6.30 22.16 14.16
CA SER A 133 5.06 22.90 13.91
C SER A 133 3.96 22.04 13.27
N GLY A 134 4.32 20.85 12.76
CA GLY A 134 3.41 19.87 12.18
C GLY A 134 3.14 18.69 13.11
N ASN A 135 1.99 18.03 12.91
CA ASN A 135 1.59 16.80 13.59
C ASN A 135 1.73 15.58 12.66
N ALA A 136 2.06 14.41 13.23
CA ALA A 136 2.06 13.09 12.58
C ALA A 136 0.80 12.83 11.74
N ASN A 137 -0.36 13.33 12.19
CA ASN A 137 -1.64 13.17 11.50
C ASN A 137 -1.61 13.73 10.07
N PHE A 138 -0.91 14.84 9.84
CA PHE A 138 -0.80 15.44 8.51
C PHE A 138 0.05 14.58 7.57
N TYR A 139 1.18 14.07 8.07
CA TYR A 139 2.01 13.13 7.32
C TYR A 139 1.22 11.87 6.97
N PHE A 140 0.51 11.30 7.96
CA PHE A 140 -0.33 10.12 7.74
C PHE A 140 -1.44 10.39 6.71
N ALA A 141 -2.16 11.51 6.80
CA ALA A 141 -3.21 11.86 5.84
C ALA A 141 -2.70 11.89 4.38
N VAL A 142 -1.50 12.43 4.16
CA VAL A 142 -0.88 12.45 2.82
C VAL A 142 -0.54 11.03 2.36
N THR A 143 0.05 10.20 3.22
CA THR A 143 0.33 8.79 2.88
C THR A 143 -0.93 7.96 2.62
N LEU A 144 -2.03 8.25 3.32
CA LEU A 144 -3.33 7.61 3.10
C LEU A 144 -3.89 7.99 1.73
N ILE A 145 -3.89 9.28 1.38
CA ILE A 145 -4.37 9.75 0.07
C ILE A 145 -3.52 9.15 -1.05
N TYR A 146 -2.20 9.04 -0.85
CA TYR A 146 -1.30 8.38 -1.79
C TYR A 146 -1.70 6.92 -2.04
N ASN A 147 -1.84 6.10 -0.99
CA ASN A 147 -2.25 4.70 -1.10
C ASN A 147 -3.62 4.55 -1.79
N VAL A 148 -4.60 5.41 -1.45
CA VAL A 148 -5.90 5.42 -2.11
C VAL A 148 -5.79 5.79 -3.59
N ALA A 149 -4.94 6.77 -3.94
CA ALA A 149 -4.71 7.17 -5.32
C ALA A 149 -4.07 6.04 -6.15
N GLN A 150 -3.11 5.30 -5.59
CA GLN A 150 -2.51 4.12 -6.24
C GLN A 150 -3.57 3.05 -6.55
N VAL A 151 -4.42 2.72 -5.58
CA VAL A 151 -5.51 1.75 -5.75
C VAL A 151 -6.50 2.24 -6.81
N ARG A 152 -6.85 3.54 -6.79
CA ARG A 152 -7.79 4.13 -7.75
C ARG A 152 -7.27 4.12 -9.18
N LEU A 153 -5.96 4.33 -9.37
CA LEU A 153 -5.29 4.26 -10.67
C LEU A 153 -5.55 2.91 -11.32
N ARG A 154 -5.44 1.82 -10.54
CA ARG A 154 -5.66 0.46 -11.03
C ARG A 154 -7.12 0.12 -11.28
N PHE A 155 -8.02 0.46 -10.35
CA PHE A 155 -9.45 0.16 -10.50
C PHE A 155 -10.10 0.87 -11.69
N THR A 156 -9.58 2.04 -12.08
CA THR A 156 -10.04 2.76 -13.29
C THR A 156 -9.75 1.96 -14.56
N SER A 157 -8.64 1.22 -14.61
CA SER A 157 -8.33 0.30 -15.72
C SER A 157 -9.20 -0.97 -15.70
N PHE A 158 -9.60 -1.47 -14.53
CA PHE A 158 -10.31 -2.75 -14.39
C PHE A 158 -11.82 -2.67 -14.72
N ARG A 159 -12.53 -1.60 -14.33
CA ARG A 159 -13.99 -1.46 -14.57
C ARG A 159 -14.38 -1.42 -16.05
N LEU A 160 -13.43 -1.32 -16.97
CA LEU A 160 -13.70 -1.27 -18.41
C LEU A 160 -13.70 -2.66 -19.07
N CYS A 161 -13.26 -3.71 -18.37
CA CYS A 161 -13.18 -5.07 -18.93
C CYS A 161 -14.49 -5.86 -18.78
N HIS A 162 -15.34 -5.52 -17.83
CA HIS A 162 -16.55 -6.30 -17.49
C HIS A 162 -17.86 -5.73 -18.08
N SER A 163 -17.78 -4.75 -18.98
CA SER A 163 -18.93 -4.21 -19.74
C SER A 163 -19.04 -4.79 -21.16
N TYR A 164 -18.49 -5.97 -21.40
CA TYR A 164 -18.76 -6.80 -22.57
C TYR A 164 -19.06 -8.22 -22.13
#